data_AF-A0A109GK33-F1
#
_entry.id   AF-A0A109GK33-F1
#
_cell.length_a   1.000
_cell.length_b   1.000
_cell.length_c   1.000
_cell.angle_alpha   90.00
_cell.angle_beta   90.00
_cell.angle_gamma   90.00
#
_symmetry.space_group_name_H-M   'P 1'
#
loop_
_entity.id
_entity.type
_entity.pdbx_description
1 polymer ?
#
loop_
_entity_poly.entity_id
_entity_poly.type
_entity_poly.pdbx_seq_one_letter_code
_entity_poly.pdbx_strand_id
1 'polypeptide(L)'
;MKQKVSNVTGEIILSYQENGYQVVLDEFQHAKCINIVTYNINTYERYSVLIKELRKLNKSTKITIILNIPDGSYLKNIKKNKQENNINNVIKKIKNALSVLEHEKFGSLEVYVNLENHAKLIMTDTIAYIGSQNFSDASEGKFELGFLVKDPKVIRDIENNIFAKIKSKSIHCITSEYRATMEEISVKMGNKLQNIREDILTWVGDPPFIPWQEVFFIDDAYFHRERWGEFKEFHSEFEVITEKLIDEYPSEFNKESARETIKHLRKLVKLLVSELDELANFKTNQEESMMWDKFHELDAGENMEEALEDAQYYVENYKEENYREIEDKGKELIKTFDYIKESIQDIETIVDEIKDAMIRKALNQNIERILQDIKKQ
;
A
#
# COMPACT_ATOMS: atom_id res chain seq x y z
N MET A 1 6.03 38.48 3.43
CA MET A 1 7.11 38.51 4.44
C MET A 1 8.38 38.00 3.80
N LYS A 2 9.50 38.72 3.96
CA LYS A 2 10.81 38.38 3.39
C LYS A 2 11.65 37.64 4.44
N GLN A 3 12.17 36.47 4.10
CA GLN A 3 13.19 35.77 4.90
C GLN A 3 14.56 35.99 4.25
N LYS A 4 15.63 36.06 5.07
CA LYS A 4 16.99 36.30 4.58
C LYS A 4 17.99 35.50 5.42
N VAL A 5 18.83 34.75 4.74
CA VAL A 5 20.10 34.25 5.29
C VAL A 5 21.21 35.17 4.77
N SER A 6 22.07 35.68 5.65
CA SER A 6 23.12 36.64 5.30
C SER A 6 24.50 35.98 5.33
N ASN A 7 25.49 36.61 4.70
CA ASN A 7 26.90 36.16 4.70
C ASN A 7 27.08 34.73 4.18
N VAL A 8 26.33 34.41 3.13
CA VAL A 8 26.36 33.10 2.51
C VAL A 8 27.57 33.00 1.59
N THR A 9 28.39 31.97 1.80
CA THR A 9 29.49 31.59 0.90
C THR A 9 29.11 30.28 0.20
N GLY A 10 29.39 30.17 -1.10
CA GLY A 10 29.01 29.02 -1.90
C GLY A 10 29.52 29.09 -3.33
N GLU A 11 29.14 28.11 -4.12
CA GLU A 11 29.56 27.94 -5.51
C GLU A 11 28.37 28.29 -6.44
N ILE A 12 28.59 29.12 -7.45
CA ILE A 12 27.60 29.35 -8.50
C ILE A 12 27.75 28.24 -9.53
N ILE A 13 26.68 27.53 -9.81
CA ILE A 13 26.65 26.39 -10.74
C ILE A 13 25.83 26.80 -11.96
N LEU A 14 26.43 26.69 -13.15
CA LEU A 14 25.72 26.75 -14.42
C LEU A 14 25.69 25.35 -15.00
N SER A 15 24.50 24.80 -15.20
CA SER A 15 24.30 23.45 -15.75
C SER A 15 23.61 23.53 -17.11
N TYR A 16 23.97 22.59 -18.00
CA TYR A 16 23.35 22.42 -19.31
C TYR A 16 23.30 20.93 -19.64
N GLN A 17 22.11 20.43 -20.00
CA GLN A 17 21.87 19.00 -20.26
C GLN A 17 22.20 18.06 -19.07
N GLU A 18 22.37 18.60 -17.87
CA GLU A 18 22.65 17.84 -16.65
C GLU A 18 21.90 18.40 -15.43
N ASN A 19 21.92 17.67 -14.32
CA ASN A 19 21.32 18.11 -13.06
C ASN A 19 22.32 18.98 -12.29
N GLY A 20 22.06 20.28 -12.16
CA GLY A 20 22.89 21.18 -11.35
C GLY A 20 22.93 20.81 -9.86
N TYR A 21 21.95 20.01 -9.41
CA TYR A 21 21.84 19.49 -8.05
C TYR A 21 22.44 18.09 -7.86
N GLN A 22 23.15 17.53 -8.86
CA GLN A 22 23.72 16.18 -8.77
C GLN A 22 24.62 16.01 -7.53
N VAL A 23 25.41 17.03 -7.18
CA VAL A 23 26.28 17.04 -6.00
C VAL A 23 25.50 16.82 -4.69
N VAL A 24 24.23 17.23 -4.63
CA VAL A 24 23.38 16.97 -3.47
C VAL A 24 22.86 15.54 -3.46
N LEU A 25 22.53 14.97 -4.63
CA LEU A 25 22.11 13.58 -4.75
C LEU A 25 23.22 12.62 -4.32
N ASP A 26 24.46 12.93 -4.67
CA ASP A 26 25.63 12.10 -4.34
C ASP A 26 25.84 11.97 -2.82
N GLU A 27 25.36 12.94 -2.04
CA GLU A 27 25.44 12.97 -0.57
C GLU A 27 24.26 12.27 0.13
N PHE A 28 23.22 11.84 -0.59
CA PHE A 28 22.01 11.27 -0.01
C PHE A 28 22.27 10.06 0.90
N GLN A 29 23.17 9.17 0.51
CA GLN A 29 23.51 7.96 1.27
C GLN A 29 24.10 8.24 2.66
N HIS A 30 24.65 9.44 2.89
CA HIS A 30 25.23 9.86 4.16
C HIS A 30 24.36 10.86 4.92
N ALA A 31 23.24 11.28 4.34
CA ALA A 31 22.35 12.27 4.90
C ALA A 31 21.48 11.71 6.03
N LYS A 32 21.33 12.51 7.09
CA LYS A 32 20.37 12.22 8.17
C LYS A 32 18.95 12.65 7.79
N CYS A 33 18.85 13.75 7.06
CA CYS A 33 17.60 14.26 6.54
C CYS A 33 17.78 14.78 5.11
N ILE A 34 16.69 14.75 4.36
CA ILE A 34 16.60 15.28 3.00
C ILE A 34 15.36 16.15 2.91
N ASN A 35 15.56 17.41 2.54
CA ASN A 35 14.51 18.41 2.45
C ASN A 35 14.47 18.94 1.00
N ILE A 36 13.31 18.79 0.35
CA ILE A 36 13.11 19.14 -1.05
C ILE A 36 11.93 20.12 -1.15
N VAL A 37 12.13 21.20 -1.89
CA VAL A 37 11.08 22.12 -2.31
C VAL A 37 11.14 22.22 -3.81
N THR A 38 10.06 21.88 -4.51
CA THR A 38 10.02 21.96 -5.97
C THR A 38 8.63 22.32 -6.46
N TYR A 39 8.56 22.84 -7.67
CA TYR A 39 7.29 23.17 -8.31
C TYR A 39 6.53 21.90 -8.71
N ASN A 40 7.23 20.90 -9.23
CA ASN A 40 6.67 19.61 -9.61
C ASN A 40 7.76 18.53 -9.54
N ILE A 41 7.31 17.28 -9.60
CA ILE A 41 8.15 16.10 -9.78
C ILE A 41 7.70 15.38 -11.05
N ASN A 42 8.60 14.59 -11.63
CA ASN A 42 8.23 13.69 -12.71
C ASN A 42 7.35 12.55 -12.16
N THR A 43 6.13 12.41 -12.68
CA THR A 43 5.19 11.35 -12.29
C THR A 43 5.42 10.04 -13.05
N TYR A 44 6.42 9.97 -13.93
CA TYR A 44 6.84 8.75 -14.62
C TYR A 44 8.20 8.28 -14.08
N GLU A 45 8.14 7.36 -13.13
CA GLU A 45 9.28 6.96 -12.30
C GLU A 45 10.53 6.54 -13.10
N ARG A 46 10.34 5.81 -14.22
CA ARG A 46 11.45 5.28 -15.04
C ARG A 46 12.39 6.36 -15.55
N TYR A 47 11.95 7.61 -15.63
CA TYR A 47 12.74 8.74 -16.13
C TYR A 47 13.21 9.68 -15.02
N SER A 48 12.76 9.52 -13.78
CA SER A 48 13.13 10.42 -12.68
C SER A 48 14.41 9.98 -11.96
N VAL A 49 15.51 10.72 -12.16
CA VAL A 49 16.74 10.52 -11.39
C VAL A 49 16.50 10.71 -9.89
N LEU A 50 15.82 11.79 -9.51
CA LEU A 50 15.53 12.10 -8.10
C LEU A 50 14.79 10.95 -7.39
N ILE A 51 13.70 10.44 -8.00
CA ILE A 51 12.91 9.38 -7.37
C ILE A 51 13.73 8.08 -7.26
N LYS A 52 14.57 7.76 -8.26
CA LYS A 52 15.47 6.60 -8.21
C LYS A 52 16.48 6.71 -7.07
N GLU A 53 17.09 7.87 -6.87
CA GLU A 53 18.06 8.07 -5.78
C GLU A 53 17.39 8.01 -4.40
N LEU A 54 16.23 8.65 -4.23
CA LEU A 54 15.49 8.58 -2.98
C LEU A 54 15.12 7.14 -2.59
N ARG A 55 14.90 6.24 -3.57
CA ARG A 55 14.58 4.82 -3.32
C ARG A 55 15.74 3.98 -2.82
N LYS A 56 16.98 4.43 -2.99
CA LYS A 56 18.17 3.72 -2.50
C LYS A 56 18.43 3.97 -1.01
N LEU A 57 17.71 4.91 -0.41
CA LEU A 57 17.93 5.33 0.97
C LEU A 57 17.44 4.30 1.97
N ASN A 58 18.02 4.34 3.17
CA ASN A 58 17.53 3.51 4.27
C ASN A 58 16.14 4.00 4.74
N LYS A 59 15.34 3.12 5.34
CA LYS A 59 13.98 3.48 5.81
C LYS A 59 13.96 4.53 6.95
N SER A 60 15.04 4.69 7.71
CA SER A 60 15.18 5.68 8.79
C SER A 60 15.59 7.10 8.33
N THR A 61 16.04 7.28 7.09
CA THR A 61 16.39 8.61 6.56
C THR A 61 15.12 9.43 6.43
N LYS A 62 15.08 10.59 7.11
CA LYS A 62 13.91 11.48 7.07
C LYS A 62 13.88 12.26 5.77
N ILE A 63 12.83 12.08 4.98
CA ILE A 63 12.62 12.77 3.70
C ILE A 63 11.40 13.68 3.86
N THR A 64 11.55 14.96 3.55
CA THR A 64 10.42 15.91 3.46
C THR A 64 10.40 16.56 2.09
N ILE A 65 9.29 16.41 1.36
CA ILE A 65 9.12 16.99 0.03
C ILE A 65 7.96 17.98 0.05
N ILE A 66 8.21 19.22 -0.37
CA ILE A 66 7.21 20.26 -0.58
C ILE A 66 7.03 20.47 -2.08
N LEU A 67 5.85 20.10 -2.58
CA LEU A 67 5.45 20.25 -3.98
C LEU A 67 4.55 21.46 -4.18
N ASN A 68 4.58 22.05 -5.38
CA ASN A 68 3.41 22.74 -5.91
C ASN A 68 2.57 21.74 -6.74
N ILE A 69 1.31 22.07 -7.02
CA ILE A 69 0.51 21.43 -8.06
C ILE A 69 0.24 22.46 -9.16
N PRO A 70 0.90 22.33 -10.32
CA PRO A 70 0.82 23.31 -11.39
C PRO A 70 -0.57 23.40 -12.02
N ASP A 71 -1.15 24.61 -12.00
CA ASP A 71 -1.82 25.30 -13.13
C ASP A 71 -2.40 26.64 -12.63
N GLY A 72 -1.73 27.77 -12.89
CA GLY A 72 -2.21 29.10 -12.45
C GLY A 72 -3.63 29.47 -12.93
N SER A 73 -4.23 28.70 -13.86
CA SER A 73 -5.62 28.84 -14.27
C SER A 73 -6.60 28.61 -13.11
N TYR A 74 -6.34 27.68 -12.17
CA TYR A 74 -7.29 27.37 -11.09
C TYR A 74 -7.40 28.52 -10.09
N LEU A 75 -6.31 29.23 -9.74
CA LEU A 75 -6.40 30.41 -8.86
C LEU A 75 -7.19 31.55 -9.52
N LYS A 76 -7.03 31.73 -10.84
CA LYS A 76 -7.81 32.71 -11.62
C LYS A 76 -9.28 32.30 -11.76
N ASN A 77 -9.57 31.00 -11.86
CA ASN A 77 -10.92 30.47 -12.01
C ASN A 77 -11.67 30.38 -10.68
N ILE A 78 -11.01 30.02 -9.58
CA ILE A 78 -11.56 30.07 -8.20
C ILE A 78 -11.91 31.51 -7.82
N LYS A 79 -11.11 32.50 -8.24
CA LYS A 79 -11.47 33.93 -8.11
C LYS A 79 -12.75 34.31 -8.86
N LYS A 80 -13.10 33.60 -9.94
CA LYS A 80 -14.23 33.94 -10.82
C LYS A 80 -15.49 33.11 -10.58
N ASN A 81 -15.38 31.86 -10.15
CA ASN A 81 -16.49 31.00 -9.68
C ASN A 81 -15.93 29.73 -9.01
N LYS A 82 -16.42 29.39 -7.80
CA LYS A 82 -16.10 28.15 -7.06
C LYS A 82 -16.65 26.90 -7.78
N GLN A 83 -16.09 26.52 -8.92
CA GLN A 83 -16.52 25.30 -9.62
C GLN A 83 -15.77 24.07 -9.09
N GLU A 84 -16.53 23.12 -8.56
CA GLU A 84 -16.11 21.81 -8.02
C GLU A 84 -15.18 21.03 -8.97
N ASN A 85 -15.39 21.17 -10.28
CA ASN A 85 -14.56 20.57 -11.34
C ASN A 85 -13.09 21.01 -11.28
N ASN A 86 -12.79 22.24 -10.86
CA ASN A 86 -11.40 22.72 -10.74
C ASN A 86 -10.70 22.08 -9.53
N ILE A 87 -11.42 21.86 -8.43
CA ILE A 87 -10.90 21.23 -7.22
C ILE A 87 -10.61 19.74 -7.51
N ASN A 88 -11.53 19.04 -8.17
CA ASN A 88 -11.34 17.63 -8.57
C ASN A 88 -10.12 17.45 -9.49
N ASN A 89 -9.86 18.37 -10.42
CA ASN A 89 -8.66 18.33 -11.25
C ASN A 89 -7.36 18.53 -10.44
N VAL A 90 -7.36 19.42 -9.46
CA VAL A 90 -6.20 19.61 -8.56
C VAL A 90 -5.98 18.37 -7.70
N ILE A 91 -7.03 17.80 -7.13
CA ILE A 91 -6.97 16.53 -6.38
C ILE A 91 -6.36 15.43 -7.26
N LYS A 92 -6.84 15.27 -8.49
CA LYS A 92 -6.31 14.27 -9.42
C LYS A 92 -4.81 14.45 -9.67
N LYS A 93 -4.35 15.69 -9.85
CA LYS A 93 -2.91 15.98 -10.02
C LYS A 93 -2.10 15.68 -8.76
N ILE A 94 -2.63 15.96 -7.57
CA ILE A 94 -2.01 15.56 -6.30
C ILE A 94 -1.89 14.05 -6.24
N LYS A 95 -2.98 13.32 -6.51
CA LYS A 95 -2.97 11.86 -6.50
C LYS A 95 -1.91 11.30 -7.44
N ASN A 96 -1.77 11.83 -8.65
CA ASN A 96 -0.75 11.39 -9.59
C ASN A 96 0.69 11.67 -9.10
N ALA A 97 0.90 12.77 -8.37
CA ALA A 97 2.20 13.05 -7.76
C ALA A 97 2.46 12.14 -6.56
N LEU A 98 1.46 11.96 -5.71
CA LEU A 98 1.52 11.09 -4.54
C LEU A 98 1.69 9.63 -4.93
N SER A 99 1.08 9.13 -6.01
CA SER A 99 1.23 7.74 -6.43
C SER A 99 2.69 7.35 -6.74
N VAL A 100 3.52 8.30 -7.15
CA VAL A 100 4.97 8.08 -7.32
C VAL A 100 5.74 8.17 -6.01
N LEU A 101 5.26 9.00 -5.10
CA LEU A 101 5.82 9.22 -3.77
C LEU A 101 5.34 8.18 -2.73
N GLU A 102 4.30 7.41 -3.02
CA GLU A 102 3.66 6.49 -2.07
C GLU A 102 3.88 5.02 -2.36
N HIS A 103 4.31 4.60 -3.55
CA HIS A 103 3.91 3.26 -3.97
C HIS A 103 4.40 2.10 -3.09
N GLU A 104 5.67 1.97 -2.65
CA GLU A 104 6.06 0.75 -1.90
C GLU A 104 7.32 0.84 -1.00
N LYS A 105 8.09 1.93 -0.97
CA LYS A 105 9.52 1.85 -0.55
C LYS A 105 10.16 3.03 0.20
N PHE A 106 9.45 4.11 0.49
CA PHE A 106 10.02 5.21 1.28
C PHE A 106 9.70 5.00 2.76
N GLY A 107 10.73 4.91 3.62
CA GLY A 107 10.51 4.68 5.05
C GLY A 107 9.90 5.90 5.75
N SER A 108 10.69 6.94 5.99
CA SER A 108 10.22 8.18 6.64
C SER A 108 10.02 9.30 5.61
N LEU A 109 8.90 9.27 4.87
CA LEU A 109 8.53 10.31 3.92
C LEU A 109 7.38 11.18 4.43
N GLU A 110 7.58 12.49 4.43
CA GLU A 110 6.52 13.47 4.63
C GLU A 110 6.35 14.29 3.34
N VAL A 111 5.15 14.24 2.75
CA VAL A 111 4.84 15.05 1.55
C VAL A 111 3.98 16.24 1.95
N TYR A 112 4.32 17.40 1.41
CA TYR A 112 3.61 18.64 1.62
C TYR A 112 3.23 19.29 0.29
N VAL A 113 2.11 19.99 0.28
CA VAL A 113 1.60 20.75 -0.85
C VAL A 113 1.53 22.24 -0.54
N ASN A 114 2.09 23.05 -1.43
CA ASN A 114 2.03 24.51 -1.37
C ASN A 114 1.74 25.11 -2.74
N LEU A 115 0.52 25.61 -2.90
CA LEU A 115 0.01 26.17 -4.16
C LEU A 115 0.72 27.47 -4.59
N GLU A 116 1.38 28.15 -3.65
CA GLU A 116 2.15 29.38 -3.89
C GLU A 116 3.64 29.11 -4.10
N ASN A 117 4.10 27.86 -3.97
CA ASN A 117 5.51 27.55 -4.07
C ASN A 117 6.02 27.63 -5.50
N HIS A 118 7.03 28.46 -5.74
CA HIS A 118 7.79 28.43 -7.00
C HIS A 118 9.30 28.22 -6.75
N ALA A 119 9.70 28.07 -5.49
CA ALA A 119 11.08 27.86 -5.10
C ALA A 119 11.56 26.47 -5.54
N LYS A 120 12.86 26.37 -5.83
CA LYS A 120 13.55 25.08 -5.96
C LYS A 120 14.72 25.06 -4.99
N LEU A 121 14.64 24.14 -4.05
CA LEU A 121 15.64 23.90 -3.01
C LEU A 121 15.72 22.38 -2.82
N ILE A 122 16.93 21.86 -2.82
CA ILE A 122 17.20 20.46 -2.45
C ILE A 122 18.40 20.48 -1.52
N MET A 123 18.24 19.86 -0.36
CA MET A 123 19.28 19.90 0.67
C MET A 123 19.27 18.66 1.56
N THR A 124 20.43 18.41 2.16
CA THR A 124 20.65 17.50 3.28
C THR A 124 21.01 18.30 4.54
N ASP A 125 21.42 17.61 5.62
CA ASP A 125 22.01 18.24 6.81
C ASP A 125 23.43 18.82 6.58
N THR A 126 24.05 18.58 5.41
CA THR A 126 25.42 18.98 5.10
C THR A 126 25.57 19.86 3.85
N ILE A 127 24.63 19.78 2.90
CA ILE A 127 24.72 20.50 1.62
C ILE A 127 23.35 20.99 1.15
N ALA A 128 23.31 22.14 0.49
CA ALA A 128 22.08 22.69 -0.09
C ALA A 128 22.33 23.26 -1.48
N TYR A 129 21.41 23.01 -2.40
CA TYR A 129 21.36 23.60 -3.72
C TYR A 129 20.07 24.41 -3.88
N ILE A 130 20.21 25.66 -4.29
CA ILE A 130 19.10 26.58 -4.60
C ILE A 130 19.27 27.01 -6.06
N GLY A 131 18.25 26.82 -6.90
CA GLY A 131 18.42 27.13 -8.32
C GLY A 131 17.12 27.35 -9.10
N SER A 132 17.27 27.59 -10.40
CA SER A 132 16.17 27.77 -11.34
C SER A 132 15.58 26.45 -11.85
N GLN A 133 16.35 25.36 -11.77
CA GLN A 133 15.96 24.03 -12.26
C GLN A 133 14.81 23.43 -11.44
N ASN A 134 13.76 22.95 -12.12
CA ASN A 134 12.78 22.05 -11.50
C ASN A 134 13.36 20.63 -11.43
N PHE A 135 12.99 19.86 -10.41
CA PHE A 135 13.41 18.45 -10.27
C PHE A 135 12.50 17.50 -11.09
N SER A 136 12.13 17.92 -12.29
CA SER A 136 11.34 17.20 -13.28
C SER A 136 11.92 17.40 -14.68
N ASP A 137 11.54 16.55 -15.63
CA ASP A 137 12.01 16.57 -17.03
C ASP A 137 11.73 17.91 -17.75
N ALA A 138 10.88 18.78 -17.18
CA ALA A 138 10.57 20.09 -17.74
C ALA A 138 11.78 21.04 -17.83
N SER A 139 12.87 20.74 -17.12
CA SER A 139 14.16 21.47 -17.19
C SER A 139 15.22 20.79 -18.06
N GLU A 140 14.93 19.64 -18.68
CA GLU A 140 15.87 18.94 -19.54
C GLU A 140 16.23 19.79 -20.78
N GLY A 141 17.53 19.82 -21.12
CA GLY A 141 18.04 20.56 -22.28
C GLY A 141 18.07 22.09 -22.14
N LYS A 142 17.90 22.64 -20.93
CA LYS A 142 17.95 24.10 -20.65
C LYS A 142 19.21 24.48 -19.89
N PHE A 143 19.61 25.75 -20.03
CA PHE A 143 20.60 26.35 -19.14
C PHE A 143 19.93 26.66 -17.80
N GLU A 144 20.49 26.15 -16.71
CA GLU A 144 19.97 26.36 -15.37
C GLU A 144 21.07 26.90 -14.46
N LEU A 145 20.75 27.95 -13.71
CA LEU A 145 21.66 28.57 -12.75
C LEU A 145 21.27 28.15 -11.33
N GLY A 146 22.28 27.79 -10.56
CA GLY A 146 22.13 27.37 -9.18
C GLY A 146 23.22 27.91 -8.29
N PHE A 147 23.02 27.72 -7.00
CA PHE A 147 23.94 28.13 -5.96
C PHE A 147 24.03 27.02 -4.92
N LEU A 148 25.24 26.51 -4.72
CA LEU A 148 25.56 25.39 -3.85
C LEU A 148 26.21 25.90 -2.56
N VAL A 149 25.72 25.42 -1.42
CA VAL A 149 26.17 25.81 -0.09
C VAL A 149 26.60 24.57 0.67
N LYS A 150 27.75 24.66 1.36
CA LYS A 150 28.29 23.59 2.23
C LYS A 150 28.62 24.10 3.65
N ASP A 151 28.46 25.40 3.92
CA ASP A 151 28.72 25.97 5.25
C ASP A 151 27.67 25.45 6.26
N PRO A 152 28.07 24.71 7.31
CA PRO A 152 27.11 24.10 8.25
C PRO A 152 26.22 25.09 9.00
N LYS A 153 26.69 26.32 9.24
CA LYS A 153 25.86 27.37 9.85
C LYS A 153 24.80 27.84 8.87
N VAL A 154 25.19 28.08 7.62
CA VAL A 154 24.25 28.51 6.57
C VAL A 154 23.22 27.42 6.26
N ILE A 155 23.63 26.14 6.20
CA ILE A 155 22.70 25.01 6.00
C ILE A 155 21.62 24.99 7.07
N ARG A 156 22.00 25.10 8.35
CA ARG A 156 21.03 25.19 9.46
C ARG A 156 20.13 26.41 9.36
N ASP A 157 20.66 27.55 8.91
CA ASP A 157 19.85 28.76 8.72
C ASP A 157 18.84 28.61 7.56
N ILE A 158 19.23 27.94 6.47
CA ILE A 158 18.33 27.60 5.35
C ILE A 158 17.23 26.66 5.85
N GLU A 159 17.58 25.61 6.59
CA GLU A 159 16.61 24.65 7.13
C GLU A 159 15.62 25.32 8.09
N ASN A 160 16.13 26.00 9.12
CA ASN A 160 15.31 26.54 10.21
C ASN A 160 14.50 27.79 9.83
N ASN A 161 14.97 28.58 8.86
CA ASN A 161 14.32 29.85 8.52
C ASN A 161 13.63 29.84 7.17
N ILE A 162 14.21 29.19 6.16
CA ILE A 162 13.66 29.18 4.79
C ILE A 162 12.76 27.96 4.62
N PHE A 163 13.31 26.76 4.74
CA PHE A 163 12.57 25.52 4.53
C PHE A 163 11.43 25.39 5.53
N ALA A 164 11.70 25.55 6.83
CA ALA A 164 10.67 25.48 7.87
C ALA A 164 9.54 26.50 7.67
N LYS A 165 9.84 27.69 7.11
CA LYS A 165 8.81 28.69 6.81
C LYS A 165 7.93 28.31 5.62
N ILE A 166 8.52 27.71 4.58
CA ILE A 166 7.76 27.16 3.47
C ILE A 166 6.90 26.00 3.98
N LYS A 167 7.49 25.07 4.75
CA LYS A 167 6.81 23.93 5.38
C LYS A 167 5.64 24.37 6.25
N SER A 168 5.81 25.38 7.10
CA SER A 168 4.75 25.92 7.97
C SER A 168 3.58 26.54 7.20
N LYS A 169 3.80 26.90 5.93
CA LYS A 169 2.76 27.40 5.02
C LYS A 169 2.25 26.32 4.07
N SER A 170 2.85 25.14 4.07
CA SER A 170 2.45 24.03 3.22
C SER A 170 1.47 23.14 3.97
N ILE A 171 0.71 22.34 3.24
CA ILE A 171 -0.20 21.37 3.84
C ILE A 171 0.44 20.01 3.82
N HIS A 172 0.36 19.29 4.92
CA HIS A 172 0.79 17.90 4.96
C HIS A 172 -0.21 17.02 4.19
N CYS A 173 0.27 16.27 3.20
CA CYS A 173 -0.48 15.23 2.52
C CYS A 173 -0.23 13.91 3.26
N ILE A 174 -1.30 13.25 3.71
CA ILE A 174 -1.17 11.99 4.43
C ILE A 174 -0.76 10.91 3.45
N THR A 175 0.53 10.59 3.51
CA THR A 175 1.10 9.31 3.13
C THR A 175 1.40 8.59 4.45
N SER A 176 0.37 8.22 5.22
CA SER A 176 0.62 7.70 6.57
C SER A 176 1.45 6.42 6.47
N GLU A 177 2.45 6.28 7.35
CA GLU A 177 3.16 5.03 7.58
C GLU A 177 2.16 3.86 7.74
N TYR A 178 1.03 4.12 8.38
CA TYR A 178 -0.06 3.16 8.53
C TYR A 178 -0.78 2.78 7.24
N ARG A 179 -0.97 3.69 6.28
CA ARG A 179 -1.50 3.33 4.95
C ARG A 179 -0.55 2.35 4.28
N ALA A 180 0.74 2.69 4.21
CA ALA A 180 1.75 1.83 3.60
C ALA A 180 1.83 0.47 4.32
N THR A 181 1.76 0.49 5.66
CA THR A 181 1.75 -0.74 6.48
C THR A 181 0.49 -1.57 6.24
N MET A 182 -0.67 -0.93 6.12
CA MET A 182 -1.94 -1.61 5.89
C MET A 182 -2.02 -2.21 4.49
N GLU A 183 -1.57 -1.48 3.46
CA GLU A 183 -1.40 -1.98 2.09
C GLU A 183 -0.41 -3.15 2.03
N GLU A 184 0.72 -3.05 2.76
CA GLU A 184 1.68 -4.16 2.83
C GLU A 184 1.06 -5.41 3.48
N ILE A 185 0.26 -5.23 4.53
CA ILE A 185 -0.38 -6.34 5.23
C ILE A 185 -1.54 -6.92 4.43
N SER A 186 -2.37 -6.12 3.77
CA SER A 186 -3.44 -6.62 2.91
C SER A 186 -2.88 -7.46 1.75
N VAL A 187 -1.81 -7.00 1.11
CA VAL A 187 -1.11 -7.76 0.06
C VAL A 187 -0.55 -9.07 0.60
N LYS A 188 0.11 -9.04 1.76
CA LYS A 188 0.60 -10.27 2.41
C LYS A 188 -0.53 -11.22 2.79
N MET A 189 -1.66 -10.69 3.26
CA MET A 189 -2.83 -11.45 3.63
C MET A 189 -3.45 -12.12 2.41
N GLY A 190 -3.61 -11.37 1.31
CA GLY A 190 -4.05 -11.89 0.02
C GLY A 190 -3.13 -12.98 -0.52
N ASN A 191 -1.81 -12.79 -0.43
CA ASN A 191 -0.84 -13.81 -0.86
C ASN A 191 -0.90 -15.07 0.00
N LYS A 192 -1.01 -14.94 1.34
CA LYS A 192 -1.16 -16.10 2.23
C LYS A 192 -2.47 -16.84 1.94
N LEU A 193 -3.57 -16.12 1.75
CA LEU A 193 -4.87 -16.70 1.39
C LEU A 193 -4.77 -17.46 0.06
N GLN A 194 -4.13 -16.87 -0.95
CA GLN A 194 -3.92 -17.47 -2.26
C GLN A 194 -3.08 -18.74 -2.16
N ASN A 195 -2.00 -18.73 -1.38
CA ASN A 195 -1.16 -19.91 -1.17
C ASN A 195 -1.94 -21.07 -0.53
N ILE A 196 -2.84 -20.76 0.41
CA ILE A 196 -3.74 -21.79 0.98
C ILE A 196 -4.71 -22.27 -0.10
N ARG A 197 -5.29 -21.36 -0.88
CA ARG A 197 -6.23 -21.70 -1.96
C ARG A 197 -5.60 -22.65 -2.99
N GLU A 198 -4.36 -22.38 -3.40
CA GLU A 198 -3.61 -23.21 -4.36
C GLU A 198 -3.20 -24.58 -3.83
N ASP A 199 -3.03 -24.72 -2.51
CA ASP A 199 -2.80 -26.05 -1.93
C ASP A 199 -4.08 -26.89 -1.93
N ILE A 200 -5.23 -26.25 -1.76
CA ILE A 200 -6.50 -26.93 -1.50
C ILE A 200 -7.32 -27.14 -2.77
N LEU A 201 -7.28 -26.18 -3.69
CA LEU A 201 -8.10 -26.17 -4.90
C LEU A 201 -7.26 -26.43 -6.14
N THR A 202 -7.91 -26.97 -7.18
CA THR A 202 -7.30 -27.19 -8.48
C THR A 202 -8.18 -26.66 -9.60
N TRP A 203 -7.62 -26.56 -10.80
CA TRP A 203 -8.32 -26.08 -11.99
C TRP A 203 -8.54 -27.24 -12.95
N VAL A 204 -9.79 -27.40 -13.40
CA VAL A 204 -10.17 -28.39 -14.41
C VAL A 204 -10.87 -27.73 -15.60
N GLY A 205 -10.59 -28.21 -16.80
CA GLY A 205 -11.14 -27.66 -18.04
C GLY A 205 -10.48 -28.24 -19.28
N ASP A 206 -11.17 -28.13 -20.41
CA ASP A 206 -10.66 -28.51 -21.74
C ASP A 206 -11.14 -27.49 -22.78
N PRO A 207 -10.53 -26.28 -22.83
CA PRO A 207 -10.96 -25.27 -23.78
C PRO A 207 -10.69 -25.68 -25.24
N PRO A 208 -11.60 -25.38 -26.19
CA PRO A 208 -12.76 -24.50 -26.04
C PRO A 208 -14.06 -25.19 -25.58
N PHE A 209 -14.04 -26.49 -25.30
CA PHE A 209 -15.25 -27.28 -25.06
C PHE A 209 -15.76 -27.16 -23.62
N ILE A 210 -14.84 -27.11 -22.65
CA ILE A 210 -15.15 -26.96 -21.22
C ILE A 210 -14.31 -25.80 -20.67
N PRO A 211 -14.92 -24.73 -20.15
CA PRO A 211 -14.17 -23.63 -19.55
C PRO A 211 -13.43 -24.11 -18.30
N TRP A 212 -12.26 -23.52 -18.05
CA TRP A 212 -11.54 -23.72 -16.79
C TRP A 212 -12.42 -23.31 -15.61
N GLN A 213 -12.59 -24.24 -14.68
CA GLN A 213 -13.33 -24.07 -13.44
C GLN A 213 -12.43 -24.49 -12.29
N GLU A 214 -12.47 -23.72 -11.22
CA GLU A 214 -11.79 -24.07 -9.98
C GLU A 214 -12.69 -25.01 -9.17
N VAL A 215 -12.09 -26.09 -8.68
CA VAL A 215 -12.80 -27.16 -7.98
C VAL A 215 -11.97 -27.65 -6.80
N PHE A 216 -12.65 -28.28 -5.85
CA PHE A 216 -12.02 -28.95 -4.72
C PHE A 216 -12.08 -30.46 -4.95
N PHE A 217 -10.91 -31.10 -4.95
CA PHE A 217 -10.79 -32.56 -4.88
C PHE A 217 -9.98 -32.91 -3.65
N ILE A 218 -10.59 -33.67 -2.74
CA ILE A 218 -9.95 -33.99 -1.45
C ILE A 218 -8.66 -34.78 -1.61
N ASP A 219 -8.57 -35.63 -2.64
CA ASP A 219 -7.40 -36.44 -2.95
C ASP A 219 -6.22 -35.59 -3.42
N ASP A 220 -6.50 -34.58 -4.25
CA ASP A 220 -5.48 -33.65 -4.78
C ASP A 220 -5.12 -32.54 -3.77
N ALA A 221 -6.01 -32.24 -2.82
CA ALA A 221 -5.82 -31.17 -1.85
C ALA A 221 -4.69 -31.47 -0.86
N TYR A 222 -3.79 -30.51 -0.69
CA TYR A 222 -2.68 -30.59 0.23
C TYR A 222 -2.95 -29.75 1.49
N PHE A 223 -2.99 -30.41 2.66
CA PHE A 223 -3.38 -29.77 3.92
C PHE A 223 -2.17 -29.34 4.78
N HIS A 224 -1.52 -28.23 4.42
CA HIS A 224 -0.46 -27.60 5.23
C HIS A 224 -1.02 -26.83 6.46
N ARG A 225 -1.24 -27.49 7.60
CA ARG A 225 -1.85 -26.85 8.79
C ARG A 225 -1.18 -25.56 9.26
N GLU A 226 0.13 -25.48 9.12
CA GLU A 226 0.91 -24.30 9.45
C GLU A 226 0.45 -23.06 8.68
N ARG A 227 0.06 -23.19 7.40
CA ARG A 227 -0.29 -22.05 6.55
C ARG A 227 -1.55 -21.32 7.01
N TRP A 228 -2.64 -22.05 7.31
CA TRP A 228 -3.85 -21.40 7.81
C TRP A 228 -3.74 -21.01 9.29
N GLY A 229 -2.87 -21.68 10.06
CA GLY A 229 -2.46 -21.23 11.39
C GLY A 229 -1.82 -19.84 11.35
N GLU A 230 -0.79 -19.67 10.51
CA GLU A 230 -0.14 -18.37 10.28
C GLU A 230 -1.11 -17.33 9.76
N PHE A 231 -1.99 -17.69 8.82
CA PHE A 231 -2.99 -16.77 8.26
C PHE A 231 -3.95 -16.24 9.34
N LYS A 232 -4.39 -17.12 10.25
CA LYS A 232 -5.25 -16.75 11.38
C LYS A 232 -4.57 -15.76 12.33
N GLU A 233 -3.29 -15.97 12.63
CA GLU A 233 -2.51 -15.05 13.47
C GLU A 233 -2.28 -13.71 12.75
N PHE A 234 -1.89 -13.77 11.48
CA PHE A 234 -1.62 -12.58 10.67
C PHE A 234 -2.86 -11.70 10.48
N HIS A 235 -4.04 -12.31 10.35
CA HIS A 235 -5.32 -11.60 10.34
C HIS A 235 -5.50 -10.71 11.58
N SER A 236 -5.06 -11.13 12.77
CA SER A 236 -5.15 -10.29 13.98
C SER A 236 -4.28 -9.03 13.90
N GLU A 237 -3.13 -9.07 13.21
CA GLU A 237 -2.31 -7.87 12.97
C GLU A 237 -3.07 -6.83 12.12
N PHE A 238 -3.78 -7.31 11.10
CA PHE A 238 -4.63 -6.49 10.23
C PHE A 238 -5.77 -5.79 11.00
N GLU A 239 -6.41 -6.51 11.94
CA GLU A 239 -7.43 -5.91 12.83
C GLU A 239 -6.85 -4.81 13.72
N VAL A 240 -5.67 -5.04 14.32
CA VAL A 240 -5.02 -4.07 15.21
C VAL A 240 -4.72 -2.76 14.48
N ILE A 241 -4.25 -2.82 13.24
CA ILE A 241 -3.96 -1.62 12.46
C ILE A 241 -5.25 -0.90 12.06
N THR A 242 -6.28 -1.64 11.71
CA THR A 242 -7.60 -1.07 11.39
C THR A 242 -8.17 -0.28 12.58
N GLU A 243 -8.14 -0.83 13.80
CA GLU A 243 -8.61 -0.09 14.99
C GLU A 243 -7.75 1.13 15.31
N LYS A 244 -6.42 1.06 15.12
CA LYS A 244 -5.56 2.26 15.24
C LYS A 244 -5.97 3.37 14.27
N LEU A 245 -6.28 3.01 13.02
CA LEU A 245 -6.74 3.98 12.02
C LEU A 245 -8.10 4.58 12.39
N ILE A 246 -9.01 3.80 12.98
CA ILE A 246 -10.29 4.29 13.51
C ILE A 246 -10.06 5.34 14.61
N ASP A 247 -9.13 5.07 15.52
CA ASP A 247 -8.85 5.95 16.67
C ASP A 247 -8.14 7.25 16.25
N GLU A 248 -7.22 7.18 15.29
CA GLU A 248 -6.47 8.35 14.81
C GLU A 248 -7.29 9.24 13.86
N TYR A 249 -8.21 8.65 13.08
CA TYR A 249 -8.99 9.36 12.06
C TYR A 249 -10.52 9.19 12.23
N PRO A 250 -11.09 9.46 13.42
CA PRO A 250 -12.47 9.07 13.75
C PRO A 250 -13.56 9.79 12.95
N SER A 251 -13.24 10.93 12.33
CA SER A 251 -14.16 11.71 11.48
C SER A 251 -14.08 11.37 9.99
N GLU A 252 -12.94 10.85 9.54
CA GLU A 252 -12.67 10.53 8.13
C GLU A 252 -12.80 9.03 7.87
N PHE A 253 -12.53 8.19 8.88
CA PHE A 253 -12.62 6.74 8.83
C PHE A 253 -14.06 6.29 9.10
N ASN A 254 -14.67 5.53 8.17
CA ASN A 254 -15.98 4.94 8.39
C ASN A 254 -15.91 3.77 9.39
N LYS A 255 -15.85 4.12 10.68
CA LYS A 255 -15.65 3.17 11.78
C LYS A 255 -16.74 2.11 11.90
N GLU A 256 -17.96 2.42 11.48
CA GLU A 256 -19.09 1.48 11.55
C GLU A 256 -18.94 0.41 10.47
N SER A 257 -18.76 0.85 9.22
CA SER A 257 -18.52 -0.04 8.08
C SER A 257 -17.29 -0.93 8.32
N ALA A 258 -16.16 -0.36 8.72
CA ALA A 258 -14.96 -1.15 8.91
C ALA A 258 -15.03 -2.13 10.07
N ARG A 259 -15.66 -1.77 11.20
CA ARG A 259 -15.84 -2.71 12.31
C ARG A 259 -16.77 -3.86 11.93
N GLU A 260 -17.76 -3.58 11.10
CA GLU A 260 -18.61 -4.62 10.51
C GLU A 260 -17.81 -5.52 9.57
N THR A 261 -17.02 -4.96 8.66
CA THR A 261 -16.15 -5.73 7.75
C THR A 261 -15.12 -6.56 8.51
N ILE A 262 -14.43 -6.01 9.52
CA ILE A 262 -13.48 -6.75 10.37
C ILE A 262 -14.19 -7.88 11.12
N LYS A 263 -15.38 -7.61 11.68
CA LYS A 263 -16.17 -8.65 12.35
C LYS A 263 -16.60 -9.75 11.39
N HIS A 264 -16.91 -9.40 10.14
CA HIS A 264 -17.25 -10.36 9.09
C HIS A 264 -16.02 -11.18 8.70
N LEU A 265 -14.90 -10.54 8.39
CA LEU A 265 -13.61 -11.16 8.08
C LEU A 265 -13.19 -12.14 9.18
N ARG A 266 -13.25 -11.74 10.45
CA ARG A 266 -12.95 -12.63 11.58
C ARG A 266 -13.79 -13.90 11.59
N LYS A 267 -15.09 -13.79 11.28
CA LYS A 267 -15.98 -14.95 11.21
C LYS A 267 -15.59 -15.85 10.04
N LEU A 268 -15.33 -15.27 8.87
CA LEU A 268 -14.93 -16.02 7.68
C LEU A 268 -13.60 -16.74 7.88
N VAL A 269 -12.58 -16.06 8.44
CA VAL A 269 -11.28 -16.68 8.76
C VAL A 269 -11.47 -17.84 9.75
N LYS A 270 -12.31 -17.67 10.77
CA LYS A 270 -12.61 -18.76 11.71
C LYS A 270 -13.32 -19.94 11.03
N LEU A 271 -14.27 -19.66 10.13
CA LEU A 271 -14.98 -20.67 9.35
C LEU A 271 -14.00 -21.44 8.46
N LEU A 272 -13.21 -20.73 7.66
CA LEU A 272 -12.18 -21.32 6.79
C LEU A 272 -11.24 -22.25 7.56
N VAL A 273 -10.69 -21.78 8.69
CA VAL A 273 -9.77 -22.59 9.51
C VAL A 273 -10.47 -23.85 10.02
N SER A 274 -11.72 -23.75 10.48
CA SER A 274 -12.49 -24.90 10.96
C SER A 274 -12.75 -25.91 9.84
N GLU A 275 -13.16 -25.43 8.67
CA GLU A 275 -13.44 -26.28 7.50
C GLU A 275 -12.17 -26.99 7.02
N LEU A 276 -11.03 -26.28 6.95
CA LEU A 276 -9.75 -26.87 6.58
C LEU A 276 -9.25 -27.90 7.61
N ASP A 277 -9.45 -27.64 8.91
CA ASP A 277 -9.11 -28.62 9.95
C ASP A 277 -9.99 -29.87 9.87
N GLU A 278 -11.29 -29.72 9.61
CA GLU A 278 -12.22 -30.84 9.40
C GLU A 278 -11.83 -31.68 8.18
N LEU A 279 -11.56 -31.04 7.04
CA LEU A 279 -11.16 -31.72 5.81
C LEU A 279 -9.79 -32.39 5.95
N ALA A 280 -8.83 -31.74 6.61
CA ALA A 280 -7.51 -32.32 6.89
C ALA A 280 -7.63 -33.54 7.82
N ASN A 281 -8.47 -33.46 8.85
CA ASN A 281 -8.76 -34.59 9.74
C ASN A 281 -9.45 -35.73 8.99
N PHE A 282 -10.41 -35.43 8.13
CA PHE A 282 -11.09 -36.40 7.28
C PHE A 282 -10.08 -37.16 6.42
N LYS A 283 -9.22 -36.45 5.67
CA LYS A 283 -8.19 -37.05 4.81
C LYS A 283 -7.17 -37.90 5.60
N THR A 284 -6.78 -37.44 6.79
CA THR A 284 -5.74 -38.12 7.59
C THR A 284 -6.28 -39.32 8.37
N ASN A 285 -7.49 -39.25 8.92
CA ASN A 285 -8.00 -40.23 9.87
C ASN A 285 -8.88 -41.33 9.25
N GLN A 286 -9.41 -41.15 8.04
CA GLN A 286 -10.45 -42.07 7.57
C GLN A 286 -9.95 -43.30 6.83
N GLU A 287 -9.07 -43.19 5.85
CA GLU A 287 -8.84 -44.33 4.95
C GLU A 287 -8.20 -45.51 5.66
N GLU A 288 -7.12 -45.25 6.40
CA GLU A 288 -6.37 -46.32 7.06
C GLU A 288 -7.09 -46.81 8.32
N SER A 289 -7.63 -45.91 9.17
CA SER A 289 -8.35 -46.33 10.38
C SER A 289 -9.65 -47.06 10.06
N MET A 290 -10.45 -46.58 9.09
CA MET A 290 -11.71 -47.24 8.73
C MET A 290 -11.48 -48.57 8.03
N MET A 291 -10.42 -48.68 7.22
CA MET A 291 -10.01 -49.95 6.64
C MET A 291 -9.64 -50.94 7.74
N TRP A 292 -8.80 -50.54 8.72
CA TRP A 292 -8.37 -51.44 9.78
C TRP A 292 -9.48 -51.78 10.78
N ASP A 293 -10.31 -50.81 11.17
CA ASP A 293 -11.46 -51.04 12.05
C ASP A 293 -12.48 -51.99 11.39
N LYS A 294 -12.78 -51.78 10.10
CA LYS A 294 -13.68 -52.65 9.34
C LYS A 294 -13.08 -54.03 9.10
N PHE A 295 -11.79 -54.08 8.79
CA PHE A 295 -11.06 -55.34 8.65
C PHE A 295 -11.12 -56.16 9.95
N HIS A 296 -10.88 -55.55 11.11
CA HIS A 296 -10.97 -56.21 12.41
C HIS A 296 -12.40 -56.64 12.79
N GLU A 297 -13.42 -55.97 12.26
CA GLU A 297 -14.82 -56.40 12.41
C GLU A 297 -15.14 -57.64 11.56
N LEU A 298 -14.56 -57.72 10.36
CA LEU A 298 -14.85 -58.76 9.35
C LEU A 298 -13.94 -60.00 9.47
N ASP A 299 -12.74 -59.86 10.03
CA ASP A 299 -11.76 -60.94 10.15
C ASP A 299 -12.18 -61.99 11.20
N ALA A 300 -12.75 -63.10 10.73
CA ALA A 300 -13.06 -64.29 11.53
C ALA A 300 -11.90 -65.31 11.57
N GLY A 301 -10.75 -65.03 10.94
CA GLY A 301 -9.56 -65.88 10.92
C GLY A 301 -9.53 -67.01 9.88
N GLU A 302 -10.60 -67.18 9.09
CA GLU A 302 -10.68 -68.22 8.05
C GLU A 302 -10.33 -67.72 6.64
N ASN A 303 -10.58 -66.44 6.33
CA ASN A 303 -10.33 -65.88 5.00
C ASN A 303 -9.93 -64.39 5.05
N MET A 304 -8.65 -64.14 5.37
CA MET A 304 -8.11 -62.81 5.63
C MET A 304 -8.10 -61.90 4.38
N GLU A 305 -7.94 -62.48 3.18
CA GLU A 305 -7.95 -61.72 1.91
C GLU A 305 -9.33 -61.14 1.61
N GLU A 306 -10.40 -61.92 1.79
CA GLU A 306 -11.79 -61.49 1.56
C GLU A 306 -12.20 -60.38 2.54
N ALA A 307 -11.82 -60.50 3.83
CA ALA A 307 -12.07 -59.47 4.83
C ALA A 307 -11.33 -58.14 4.53
N LEU A 308 -10.15 -58.22 3.90
CA LEU A 308 -9.38 -57.04 3.50
C LEU A 308 -10.00 -56.36 2.27
N GLU A 309 -10.43 -57.13 1.27
CA GLU A 309 -11.13 -56.62 0.08
C GLU A 309 -12.47 -55.96 0.47
N ASP A 310 -13.25 -56.58 1.35
CA ASP A 310 -14.52 -56.01 1.82
C ASP A 310 -14.31 -54.74 2.65
N ALA A 311 -13.24 -54.67 3.45
CA ALA A 311 -12.87 -53.46 4.17
C ALA A 311 -12.44 -52.32 3.23
N GLN A 312 -11.71 -52.63 2.16
CA GLN A 312 -11.37 -51.65 1.11
C GLN A 312 -12.61 -51.16 0.38
N TYR A 313 -13.50 -52.07 -0.01
CA TYR A 313 -14.76 -51.75 -0.66
C TYR A 313 -15.67 -50.89 0.24
N TYR A 314 -15.66 -51.13 1.55
CA TYR A 314 -16.35 -50.29 2.52
C TYR A 314 -15.80 -48.86 2.55
N VAL A 315 -14.47 -48.69 2.56
CA VAL A 315 -13.83 -47.37 2.50
C VAL A 315 -14.16 -46.67 1.17
N GLU A 316 -14.16 -47.38 0.03
CA GLU A 316 -14.54 -46.82 -1.27
C GLU A 316 -16.00 -46.37 -1.32
N ASN A 317 -16.95 -47.16 -0.81
CA ASN A 317 -18.36 -46.73 -0.76
C ASN A 317 -18.58 -45.56 0.20
N TYR A 318 -17.91 -45.59 1.35
CA TYR A 318 -17.96 -44.47 2.29
C TYR A 318 -17.43 -43.19 1.65
N LYS A 319 -16.34 -43.29 0.86
CA LYS A 319 -15.88 -42.19 0.02
C LYS A 319 -17.00 -41.77 -0.93
N GLU A 320 -17.56 -42.63 -1.77
CA GLU A 320 -18.61 -42.23 -2.73
C GLU A 320 -19.83 -41.53 -2.08
N GLU A 321 -20.31 -42.01 -0.93
CA GLU A 321 -21.45 -41.42 -0.22
C GLU A 321 -21.12 -40.03 0.37
N ASN A 322 -19.93 -39.87 0.95
CA ASN A 322 -19.50 -38.60 1.53
C ASN A 322 -18.92 -37.63 0.49
N TYR A 323 -18.48 -38.12 -0.68
CA TYR A 323 -17.91 -37.29 -1.75
C TYR A 323 -18.92 -36.29 -2.32
N ARG A 324 -20.21 -36.64 -2.35
CA ARG A 324 -21.25 -35.66 -2.74
C ARG A 324 -21.33 -34.50 -1.75
N GLU A 325 -21.25 -34.78 -0.44
CA GLU A 325 -21.21 -33.73 0.58
C GLU A 325 -19.89 -32.94 0.52
N ILE A 326 -18.77 -33.59 0.16
CA ILE A 326 -17.45 -32.97 -0.01
C ILE A 326 -17.42 -32.04 -1.23
N GLU A 327 -18.07 -32.39 -2.34
CA GLU A 327 -18.17 -31.52 -3.52
C GLU A 327 -18.93 -30.23 -3.20
N ASP A 328 -20.05 -30.35 -2.47
CA ASP A 328 -20.81 -29.18 -2.00
C ASP A 328 -20.01 -28.37 -0.98
N LYS A 329 -19.26 -29.02 -0.07
CA LYS A 329 -18.29 -28.34 0.80
C LYS A 329 -17.21 -27.60 0.00
N GLY A 330 -16.77 -28.15 -1.13
CA GLY A 330 -15.83 -27.50 -2.03
C GLY A 330 -16.36 -26.18 -2.60
N LYS A 331 -17.63 -26.15 -3.01
CA LYS A 331 -18.29 -24.93 -3.50
C LYS A 331 -18.43 -23.88 -2.40
N GLU A 332 -18.79 -24.28 -1.18
CA GLU A 332 -18.86 -23.36 -0.04
C GLU A 332 -17.47 -22.86 0.38
N LEU A 333 -16.45 -23.71 0.32
CA LEU A 333 -15.07 -23.34 0.61
C LEU A 333 -14.54 -22.27 -0.37
N ILE A 334 -14.79 -22.46 -1.68
CA ILE A 334 -14.47 -21.46 -2.73
C ILE A 334 -15.11 -20.11 -2.40
N LYS A 335 -16.41 -20.10 -2.05
CA LYS A 335 -17.11 -18.88 -1.65
C LYS A 335 -16.49 -18.25 -0.41
N THR A 336 -16.11 -19.05 0.58
CA THR A 336 -15.43 -18.55 1.79
C THR A 336 -14.13 -17.85 1.44
N PHE A 337 -13.29 -18.42 0.56
CA PHE A 337 -12.08 -17.75 0.08
C PHE A 337 -12.40 -16.42 -0.63
N ASP A 338 -13.41 -16.41 -1.49
CA ASP A 338 -13.81 -15.20 -2.22
C ASP A 338 -14.32 -14.10 -1.28
N TYR A 339 -15.16 -14.44 -0.30
CA TYR A 339 -15.67 -13.48 0.69
C TYR A 339 -14.56 -12.92 1.59
N ILE A 340 -13.55 -13.71 1.93
CA ILE A 340 -12.37 -13.22 2.67
C ILE A 340 -11.62 -12.21 1.82
N LYS A 341 -11.39 -12.52 0.55
CA LYS A 341 -10.70 -11.62 -0.39
C LYS A 341 -11.47 -10.31 -0.57
N GLU A 342 -12.79 -10.36 -0.74
CA GLU A 342 -13.66 -9.18 -0.82
C GLU A 342 -13.58 -8.35 0.47
N SER A 343 -13.65 -8.98 1.64
CA SER A 343 -13.55 -8.28 2.93
C SER A 343 -12.21 -7.54 3.10
N ILE A 344 -11.11 -8.11 2.60
CA ILE A 344 -9.79 -7.44 2.60
C ILE A 344 -9.85 -6.18 1.71
N GLN A 345 -10.42 -6.30 0.51
CA GLN A 345 -10.54 -5.19 -0.46
C GLN A 345 -11.47 -4.06 0.02
N ASP A 346 -12.54 -4.40 0.73
CA ASP A 346 -13.45 -3.41 1.32
C ASP A 346 -12.72 -2.54 2.34
N ILE A 347 -11.84 -3.14 3.17
CA ILE A 347 -11.06 -2.39 4.15
C ILE A 347 -9.99 -1.51 3.46
N GLU A 348 -9.33 -2.01 2.42
CA GLU A 348 -8.43 -1.18 1.59
C GLU A 348 -9.15 0.04 1.01
N THR A 349 -10.38 -0.15 0.52
CA THR A 349 -11.21 0.91 -0.05
C THR A 349 -11.52 2.00 0.98
N ILE A 350 -11.87 1.61 2.21
CA ILE A 350 -12.11 2.57 3.32
C ILE A 350 -10.84 3.38 3.63
N VAL A 351 -9.66 2.77 3.58
CA VAL A 351 -8.39 3.47 3.80
C VAL A 351 -8.11 4.48 2.67
N ASP A 352 -8.41 4.13 1.42
CA ASP A 352 -8.27 5.03 0.28
C ASP A 352 -9.25 6.23 0.36
N GLU A 353 -10.47 6.03 0.86
CA GLU A 353 -11.43 7.11 1.10
C GLU A 353 -10.90 8.16 2.09
N ILE A 354 -10.16 7.72 3.12
CA ILE A 354 -9.55 8.62 4.11
C ILE A 354 -8.47 9.46 3.48
N LYS A 355 -7.59 8.86 2.68
CA LYS A 355 -6.56 9.60 1.94
C LYS A 355 -7.22 10.68 1.09
N ASP A 356 -8.31 10.33 0.41
CA ASP A 356 -9.09 11.26 -0.39
C ASP A 356 -9.68 12.40 0.43
N ALA A 357 -10.34 12.07 1.54
CA ALA A 357 -10.92 13.04 2.47
C ALA A 357 -9.86 14.00 3.02
N MET A 358 -8.69 13.46 3.36
CA MET A 358 -7.57 14.20 3.92
C MET A 358 -6.94 15.14 2.89
N ILE A 359 -6.74 14.70 1.64
CA ILE A 359 -6.30 15.55 0.53
C ILE A 359 -7.33 16.67 0.27
N ARG A 360 -8.62 16.36 0.29
CA ARG A 360 -9.70 17.34 0.08
C ARG A 360 -9.73 18.39 1.20
N LYS A 361 -9.73 17.95 2.45
CA LYS A 361 -9.71 18.81 3.65
C LYS A 361 -8.50 19.73 3.62
N ALA A 362 -7.33 19.17 3.35
CA ALA A 362 -6.08 19.88 3.16
C ALA A 362 -6.21 20.99 2.11
N LEU A 363 -6.67 20.65 0.90
CA LEU A 363 -6.82 21.60 -0.19
C LEU A 363 -7.80 22.73 0.12
N ASN A 364 -8.96 22.41 0.70
CA ASN A 364 -9.98 23.39 1.06
C ASN A 364 -9.43 24.43 2.04
N GLN A 365 -8.66 24.01 3.06
CA GLN A 365 -8.02 24.93 4.01
C GLN A 365 -7.03 25.89 3.34
N ASN A 366 -6.22 25.43 2.37
CA ASN A 366 -5.34 26.35 1.64
C ASN A 366 -6.10 27.30 0.72
N ILE A 367 -7.15 26.82 0.04
CA ILE A 367 -7.97 27.69 -0.82
C ILE A 367 -8.62 28.78 0.03
N GLU A 368 -9.17 28.42 1.19
CA GLU A 368 -9.72 29.39 2.14
C GLU A 368 -8.66 30.40 2.60
N ARG A 369 -7.45 29.94 2.96
CA ARG A 369 -6.35 30.82 3.36
C ARG A 369 -5.94 31.78 2.24
N ILE A 370 -5.81 31.28 1.01
CA ILE A 370 -5.48 32.09 -0.17
C ILE A 370 -6.56 33.14 -0.42
N LEU A 371 -7.85 32.75 -0.33
CA LEU A 371 -8.97 33.69 -0.48
C LEU A 371 -8.99 34.75 0.63
N GLN A 372 -8.65 34.39 1.86
CA GLN A 372 -8.52 35.33 2.98
C GLN A 372 -7.36 36.31 2.77
N ASP A 373 -6.21 35.84 2.30
CA ASP A 373 -5.05 36.70 2.02
C ASP A 373 -5.31 37.66 0.86
N ILE A 374 -6.05 37.22 -0.17
CA ILE A 374 -6.50 38.08 -1.28
C ILE A 374 -7.48 39.16 -0.80
N LYS A 375 -8.40 38.84 0.12
CA LYS A 375 -9.36 39.83 0.66
C LYS A 375 -8.70 40.91 1.54
N LYS A 376 -7.48 40.66 2.02
CA LYS A 376 -6.71 41.59 2.87
C LYS A 376 -5.74 42.46 2.06
N GLN A 377 -5.58 42.20 0.77
CA GLN A 377 -4.86 43.06 -0.19
C GLN A 377 -5.86 43.94 -0.91
#